data_AF-A0A2N1PWR2-F1
#
_entry.id   AF-A0A2N1PWR2-F1
#
_cell.length_a   1.000
_cell.length_b   1.000
_cell.length_c   1.000
_cell.angle_alpha   90.00
_cell.angle_beta   90.00
_cell.angle_gamma   90.00
#
_symmetry.space_group_name_H-M   'P 1'
#
loop_
_entity.id
_entity.type
_entity.pdbx_description
1 polymer ?
#
loop_
_entity_poly.entity_id
_entity_poly.type
_entity_poly.pdbx_seq_one_letter_code
_entity_poly.pdbx_strand_id
1 'polypeptide(L)'
;MKDQTYIDKVIKLNHYITKTWDPKMKWMWGEALYGYSLSRLDEHFNEEIYTDFLKAYVDYYVQNPPRVDQSDTAAPGLITYQMYKKFGD
;
A
#
# COMPACT_ATOMS: atom_id res chain seq x y z
N MET A 1 -5.92 -16.81 -21.87
CA MET A 1 -4.59 -16.34 -22.33
C MET A 1 -4.56 -14.87 -22.82
N LYS A 2 -5.53 -14.02 -22.45
CA LYS A 2 -5.41 -12.54 -22.53
C LYS A 2 -5.09 -11.96 -21.15
N ASP A 3 -5.59 -12.56 -20.08
CA ASP A 3 -5.45 -12.07 -18.70
C ASP A 3 -4.01 -12.04 -18.19
N GLN A 4 -3.20 -13.05 -18.56
CA GLN A 4 -1.78 -13.10 -18.22
C GLN A 4 -1.04 -11.82 -18.67
N THR A 5 -1.41 -11.25 -19.81
CA THR A 5 -0.72 -10.07 -20.36
C THR A 5 -1.11 -8.74 -19.69
N TYR A 6 -2.27 -8.67 -19.03
CA TYR A 6 -2.68 -7.48 -18.30
C TYR A 6 -2.12 -7.47 -16.88
N ILE A 7 -2.14 -8.61 -16.21
CA ILE A 7 -1.58 -8.71 -14.86
C ILE A 7 -0.08 -8.43 -14.86
N ASP A 8 0.66 -8.91 -15.88
CA ASP A 8 2.09 -8.60 -16.04
C ASP A 8 2.35 -7.10 -16.19
N LYS A 9 1.49 -6.38 -16.90
CA LYS A 9 1.60 -4.91 -17.04
C LYS A 9 1.33 -4.20 -15.72
N VAL A 10 0.35 -4.67 -14.95
CA VAL A 10 0.03 -4.14 -13.62
C VAL A 10 1.21 -4.38 -12.66
N ILE A 11 1.75 -5.59 -12.62
CA ILE A 11 2.93 -5.92 -11.81
C ILE A 11 4.11 -5.05 -12.20
N LYS A 12 4.41 -4.94 -13.50
CA LYS A 12 5.50 -4.10 -14.00
C LYS A 12 5.33 -2.62 -13.61
N LEU A 13 4.10 -2.10 -13.68
CA LEU A 13 3.79 -0.74 -13.26
C LEU A 13 4.00 -0.56 -11.76
N ASN A 14 3.51 -1.50 -10.94
CA ASN A 14 3.67 -1.42 -9.49
C ASN A 14 5.13 -1.54 -9.06
N HIS A 15 5.91 -2.43 -9.68
CA HIS A 15 7.37 -2.47 -9.46
C HIS A 15 8.06 -1.15 -9.80
N TYR A 16 7.63 -0.47 -10.86
CA TYR A 16 8.19 0.84 -11.20
C TYR A 16 7.80 1.88 -10.15
N ILE A 17 6.52 1.94 -9.75
CA ILE A 17 6.01 2.90 -8.78
C ILE A 17 6.71 2.72 -7.42
N THR A 18 6.71 1.51 -6.86
CA THR A 18 7.29 1.28 -5.53
C THR A 18 8.81 1.43 -5.48
N LYS A 19 9.49 1.40 -6.64
CA LYS A 19 10.92 1.73 -6.74
C LYS A 19 11.23 3.20 -6.93
N THR A 20 10.28 4.00 -7.39
CA THR A 20 10.53 5.40 -7.79
C THR A 20 9.80 6.42 -6.93
N TRP A 21 8.70 6.05 -6.28
CA TRP A 21 7.95 6.93 -5.40
C TRP A 21 8.53 6.92 -3.99
N ASP A 22 8.35 8.03 -3.28
CA ASP A 22 8.58 8.08 -1.83
C ASP A 22 7.46 7.25 -1.15
N PRO A 23 7.81 6.26 -0.30
CA PRO A 23 6.83 5.55 0.51
C PRO A 23 5.97 6.47 1.38
N LYS A 24 6.42 7.69 1.69
CA LYS A 24 5.68 8.73 2.43
C LYS A 24 4.64 9.42 1.54
N MET A 25 3.80 8.63 0.89
CA MET A 25 2.67 9.12 0.11
C MET A 25 1.72 9.94 1.01
N LYS A 26 0.88 10.78 0.41
CA LYS A 26 -0.07 11.61 1.17
C LYS A 26 -1.04 10.75 2.00
N TRP A 27 -1.40 11.20 3.21
CA TRP A 27 -2.47 10.60 4.00
C TRP A 27 -3.85 10.94 3.45
N MET A 28 -4.26 10.24 2.38
CA MET A 28 -5.56 10.41 1.74
C MET A 28 -6.09 9.12 1.12
N TRP A 29 -7.36 9.14 0.71
CA TRP A 29 -8.06 7.98 0.18
C TRP A 29 -7.45 7.40 -1.11
N GLY A 30 -6.87 8.23 -1.99
CA GLY A 30 -6.29 7.76 -3.24
C GLY A 30 -5.09 6.84 -2.99
N GLU A 31 -4.16 7.32 -2.18
CA GLU A 31 -2.97 6.60 -1.72
C GLU A 31 -3.36 5.37 -0.89
N ALA A 32 -4.41 5.49 -0.07
CA ALA A 32 -4.96 4.37 0.70
C ALA A 32 -5.43 3.22 -0.19
N LEU A 33 -6.21 3.51 -1.24
CA LEU A 33 -6.72 2.49 -2.15
C LEU A 33 -5.58 1.86 -2.97
N TYR A 34 -4.59 2.65 -3.36
CA TYR A 34 -3.40 2.14 -4.02
C TYR A 34 -2.62 1.19 -3.12
N GLY A 35 -2.25 1.62 -1.91
CA GLY A 35 -1.48 0.79 -0.98
C GLY A 35 -2.23 -0.46 -0.52
N TYR A 36 -3.55 -0.36 -0.30
CA TYR A 36 -4.37 -1.54 -0.03
C TYR A 36 -4.37 -2.51 -1.21
N SER A 37 -4.44 -2.02 -2.45
CA SER A 37 -4.36 -2.87 -3.64
C SER A 37 -3.01 -3.58 -3.75
N LEU A 38 -1.90 -2.93 -3.35
CA LEU A 38 -0.58 -3.56 -3.27
C LEU A 38 -0.55 -4.70 -2.24
N SER A 39 -1.12 -4.50 -1.04
CA SER A 39 -1.20 -5.57 -0.04
C SER A 39 -2.06 -6.74 -0.53
N ARG A 40 -3.12 -6.46 -1.28
CA ARG A 40 -3.97 -7.49 -1.91
C ARG A 40 -3.24 -8.25 -3.01
N LEU A 41 -2.31 -7.63 -3.73
CA LEU A 41 -1.46 -8.30 -4.71
C LEU A 41 -0.46 -9.23 -4.02
N ASP A 42 0.21 -8.76 -2.96
CA ASP A 42 1.07 -9.60 -2.11
C ASP A 42 0.30 -10.82 -1.58
N GLU A 43 -0.91 -10.63 -1.05
CA GLU A 43 -1.77 -11.74 -0.59
C GLU A 43 -2.21 -12.68 -1.73
N HIS A 44 -2.46 -12.16 -2.94
CA HIS A 44 -2.91 -12.96 -4.08
C HIS A 44 -1.82 -13.89 -4.62
N PHE A 45 -0.59 -13.38 -4.69
CA PHE A 45 0.57 -14.16 -5.16
C PHE A 45 1.29 -14.89 -4.03
N ASN A 46 0.89 -14.68 -2.77
CA ASN A 46 1.57 -15.20 -1.58
C ASN A 46 3.05 -14.78 -1.54
N GLU A 47 3.28 -13.50 -1.81
CA GLU A 47 4.59 -12.84 -1.82
C GLU A 47 4.54 -11.59 -0.93
N GLU A 48 5.71 -10.97 -0.69
CA GLU A 48 5.83 -9.77 0.14
C GLU A 48 6.59 -8.64 -0.59
N ILE A 49 6.49 -8.60 -1.92
CA ILE A 49 7.27 -7.68 -2.76
C ILE A 49 6.97 -6.21 -2.44
N TYR A 50 5.73 -5.90 -2.07
CA TYR A 50 5.32 -4.52 -1.77
C TYR A 50 5.32 -4.20 -0.27
N THR A 51 5.55 -5.20 0.58
CA THR A 51 5.39 -5.08 2.03
C THR A 51 6.35 -4.04 2.63
N ASP A 52 7.61 -3.99 2.19
CA ASP A 52 8.58 -2.98 2.68
C ASP A 52 8.14 -1.55 2.35
N PHE A 53 7.60 -1.33 1.15
CA PHE A 53 7.09 -0.01 0.73
C PHE A 53 5.90 0.42 1.59
N LEU A 54 4.97 -0.51 1.87
CA LEU A 54 3.81 -0.24 2.71
C LEU A 54 4.18 -0.06 4.19
N LYS A 55 5.13 -0.84 4.70
CA LYS A 55 5.63 -0.68 6.06
C LYS A 55 6.30 0.68 6.24
N ALA A 56 7.12 1.12 5.28
CA ALA A 56 7.73 2.44 5.33
C ALA A 56 6.70 3.59 5.36
N TYR A 57 5.57 3.46 4.66
CA TYR A 57 4.44 4.41 4.75
C TYR A 57 3.86 4.44 6.18
N VAL A 58 3.60 3.27 6.76
CA VAL A 58 3.02 3.15 8.11
C VAL A 58 3.98 3.67 9.17
N ASP A 59 5.25 3.25 9.13
CA ASP A 59 6.29 3.67 10.08
C ASP A 59 6.45 5.20 10.12
N TYR A 60 6.34 5.86 8.97
CA TYR A 60 6.35 7.32 8.89
C TYR A 60 5.15 7.95 9.61
N TYR A 61 3.92 7.47 9.37
CA TYR A 61 2.71 8.03 9.96
C TYR A 61 2.49 7.63 11.43
N VAL A 62 3.13 6.56 11.91
CA VAL A 62 3.25 6.26 13.35
C VAL A 62 4.05 7.35 14.06
N GLN A 63 5.15 7.80 13.46
CA GLN A 63 5.98 8.89 14.01
C GLN A 63 5.40 10.28 13.75
N ASN A 64 4.53 10.42 12.74
CA ASN A 64 3.94 11.68 12.32
C ASN A 64 2.40 11.55 12.22
N PRO A 65 1.69 11.47 13.37
CA PRO A 65 0.27 11.18 13.38
C PRO A 65 -0.54 12.16 12.52
N PRO A 66 -1.31 11.65 11.55
CA PRO A 66 -2.14 12.48 10.69
C PRO A 66 -3.44 12.89 11.38
N ARG A 67 -4.08 13.94 10.88
CA ARG A 67 -5.45 14.29 11.29
C ARG A 67 -6.46 13.37 10.58
N VAL A 68 -7.32 12.73 11.36
CA VAL A 68 -8.40 11.86 10.87
C VAL A 68 -9.74 12.41 11.31
N ASP A 69 -10.44 13.05 10.38
CA ASP A 69 -11.70 13.78 10.66
C ASP A 69 -12.72 13.69 9.52
N GLN A 70 -12.41 12.98 8.44
CA GLN A 70 -13.26 12.78 7.28
C GLN A 70 -13.09 11.35 6.74
N SER A 71 -14.01 10.89 5.91
CA SER A 71 -13.89 9.56 5.26
C SER A 71 -12.56 9.41 4.52
N ASP A 72 -12.12 10.48 3.87
CA ASP A 72 -10.95 10.48 3.03
C ASP A 72 -9.66 10.33 3.85
N THR A 73 -9.62 10.92 5.05
CA THR A 73 -8.51 10.79 6.00
C THR A 73 -8.65 9.55 6.89
N ALA A 74 -9.79 8.85 6.88
CA ALA A 74 -9.93 7.55 7.55
C ALA A 74 -9.45 6.37 6.69
N ALA A 75 -9.51 6.50 5.36
CA ALA A 75 -9.19 5.43 4.41
C ALA A 75 -7.78 4.81 4.56
N PRO A 76 -6.70 5.55 4.90
CA PRO A 76 -5.38 4.93 5.14
C PRO A 76 -5.34 3.90 6.29
N GLY A 77 -6.41 3.83 7.09
CA GLY A 77 -6.70 2.69 7.97
C GLY A 77 -6.60 1.33 7.29
N LEU A 78 -6.88 1.26 5.98
CA LEU A 78 -6.75 0.03 5.18
C LEU A 78 -5.30 -0.47 5.10
N ILE A 79 -4.34 0.43 4.88
CA ILE A 79 -2.92 0.07 4.80
C ILE A 79 -2.40 -0.29 6.19
N THR A 80 -2.68 0.56 7.18
CA THR A 80 -2.19 0.36 8.56
C THR A 80 -2.72 -0.94 9.15
N TYR A 81 -3.99 -1.28 8.94
CA TYR A 81 -4.54 -2.56 9.39
C TYR A 81 -3.89 -3.76 8.67
N GLN A 82 -3.59 -3.64 7.37
CA GLN A 82 -2.90 -4.71 6.64
C GLN A 82 -1.48 -4.95 7.17
N MET A 83 -0.74 -3.88 7.51
CA MET A 83 0.59 -4.00 8.11
C MET A 83 0.51 -4.52 9.55
N TYR A 84 -0.47 -4.06 10.34
CA TYR A 84 -0.72 -4.56 11.69
C TYR A 84 -0.99 -6.07 11.70
N LYS A 85 -1.80 -6.59 10.76
CA LYS A 85 -2.03 -8.05 10.65
C LYS A 85 -0.75 -8.85 10.39
N LYS A 86 0.24 -8.25 9.72
CA LYS A 86 1.51 -8.90 9.38
C LYS A 86 2.54 -8.81 10.52
N PHE A 87 2.65 -7.65 11.17
CA PHE A 87 3.75 -7.36 12.10
C PHE A 87 3.32 -7.21 13.57
N GLY A 88 2.04 -6.89 13.82
CA GLY A 88 1.48 -6.75 15.17
C GLY A 88 1.72 -5.41 15.86
N ASP A 89 2.35 -4.45 15.19
CA ASP A 89 2.69 -3.12 15.69
C ASP A 89 2.39 -1.99 14.70
#